data_AF-A0A7V6CWS6-F1
#
_entry.id   AF-A0A7V6CWS6-F1
#
_cell.length_a   1.000
_cell.length_b   1.000
_cell.length_c   1.000
_cell.angle_alpha   90.00
_cell.angle_beta   90.00
_cell.angle_gamma   90.00
#
_symmetry.space_group_name_H-M   'P 1'
#
loop_
_entity.id
_entity.type
_entity.pdbx_description
1 polymer ?
#
loop_
_entity_poly.entity_id
_entity_poly.type
_entity_poly.pdbx_seq_one_letter_code
_entity_poly.pdbx_strand_id
1 'polypeptide(L)'
;MRQSELSAGLSFKKLDLHIHTPKSRSCFRGNCSPNDLVETAISKGLTGTAITDHNTAEWVNEVIDAARGKPLVVFPGVEITCTAGKKGIHIIALFDVTKRAVDVNAVLTKLDIKPDDYGKQETLTNKTPLEVIDIVHSNGGMAILAHANSSNGVLCDMKGEQRTRVIQHPRLLAVEATDFHDEDKAQKHRR
;
A
#
# COMPACT_ATOMS: atom_id res chain seq x y z
N MET A 1 1.88 -9.25 47.26
CA MET A 1 0.82 -8.98 46.25
C MET A 1 1.48 -8.21 45.12
N ARG A 2 1.52 -8.77 43.90
CA ARG A 2 2.12 -8.11 42.74
C ARG A 2 1.18 -6.98 42.31
N GLN A 3 1.70 -5.75 42.30
CA GLN A 3 1.04 -4.63 41.65
C GLN A 3 0.78 -5.02 40.19
N SER A 4 -0.49 -5.05 39.81
CA SER A 4 -0.91 -5.17 38.42
C SER A 4 -0.45 -3.90 37.70
N GLU A 5 0.58 -4.01 36.86
CA GLU A 5 0.97 -2.95 35.94
C GLU A 5 -0.24 -2.63 35.05
N LEU A 6 -0.86 -1.49 35.31
CA LEU A 6 -1.82 -0.89 34.38
C LEU A 6 -1.06 -0.65 33.08
N SER A 7 -1.47 -1.34 32.01
CA SER A 7 -0.92 -1.14 30.67
C SER A 7 -1.01 0.35 30.32
N ALA A 8 0.15 0.93 30.03
CA ALA A 8 0.29 2.35 29.73
C ALA A 8 -0.42 2.68 28.40
N GLY A 9 -1.70 3.04 28.48
CA GLY A 9 -2.48 3.70 27.43
C GLY A 9 -2.15 3.30 25.98
N LEU A 10 -1.90 4.30 25.12
CA LEU A 10 -1.50 4.10 23.73
C LEU A 10 0.01 3.82 23.64
N SER A 11 0.38 2.77 22.89
CA SER A 11 1.78 2.45 22.58
C SER A 11 2.09 2.74 21.11
N PHE A 12 3.22 3.39 20.83
CA PHE A 12 3.71 3.54 19.45
C PHE A 12 4.11 2.19 18.86
N LYS A 13 3.69 1.94 17.62
CA LYS A 13 4.05 0.75 16.83
C LYS A 13 4.64 1.20 15.50
N LYS A 14 5.71 0.53 15.09
CA LYS A 14 6.38 0.79 13.81
C LYS A 14 5.80 -0.15 12.75
N LEU A 15 5.36 0.43 11.64
CA LEU A 15 4.69 -0.28 10.54
C LEU A 15 5.36 0.10 9.22
N ASP A 16 5.33 -0.81 8.25
CA ASP A 16 5.66 -0.53 6.86
C ASP A 16 4.56 -1.07 5.95
N LEU A 17 3.69 -0.19 5.46
CA LEU A 17 2.43 -0.56 4.80
C LEU A 17 2.49 -0.46 3.27
N HIS A 18 3.68 -0.21 2.70
CA HIS A 18 3.87 -0.13 1.26
C HIS A 18 5.13 -0.90 0.87
N ILE A 19 5.00 -2.23 0.75
CA ILE A 19 6.10 -3.10 0.31
C ILE A 19 5.70 -3.98 -0.86
N HIS A 20 6.68 -4.18 -1.75
CA HIS A 20 6.57 -5.06 -2.90
C HIS A 20 7.40 -6.33 -2.69
N THR A 21 6.95 -7.39 -3.34
CA THR A 21 7.55 -8.72 -3.37
C THR A 21 8.05 -9.03 -4.79
N PRO A 22 8.74 -10.17 -5.00
CA PRO A 22 9.12 -10.64 -6.33
C PRO A 22 7.95 -10.83 -7.31
N LYS A 23 6.70 -10.86 -6.83
CA LYS A 23 5.50 -10.92 -7.69
C LYS A 23 5.20 -9.60 -8.39
N SER A 24 5.76 -8.48 -7.92
CA SER A 24 5.85 -7.23 -8.67
C SER A 24 7.03 -7.29 -9.65
N ARG A 25 6.77 -7.79 -10.87
CA ARG A 25 7.80 -8.23 -11.83
C ARG A 25 8.80 -7.15 -12.25
N SER A 26 8.39 -5.88 -12.24
CA SER A 26 9.21 -4.73 -12.68
C SER A 26 9.99 -4.04 -11.55
N CYS A 27 9.60 -4.25 -10.30
CA CYS A 27 10.06 -3.43 -9.17
C CYS A 27 11.05 -4.15 -8.26
N PHE A 28 11.09 -5.49 -8.32
CA PHE A 28 11.94 -6.28 -7.44
C PHE A 28 13.23 -6.73 -8.14
N ARG A 29 14.38 -6.31 -7.62
CA ARG A 29 15.69 -6.78 -8.05
C ARG A 29 16.28 -7.68 -6.97
N GLY A 30 16.04 -8.98 -7.07
CA GLY A 30 16.60 -9.98 -6.17
C GLY A 30 15.76 -11.24 -6.10
N ASN A 31 16.23 -12.20 -5.30
CA ASN A 31 15.46 -13.36 -4.90
C ASN A 31 15.29 -13.30 -3.38
N CYS A 32 14.05 -13.28 -2.89
CA CYS A 32 13.74 -13.44 -1.48
C CYS A 32 12.66 -14.51 -1.34
N SER A 33 12.54 -15.10 -0.16
CA SER A 33 11.39 -15.91 0.21
C SER A 33 10.42 -15.12 1.10
N PRO A 34 9.15 -15.55 1.22
CA PRO A 34 8.22 -14.98 2.19
C PRO A 34 8.77 -14.97 3.62
N ASN A 35 9.53 -16.00 4.00
CA ASN A 35 10.19 -16.05 5.32
C ASN A 35 11.26 -14.98 5.47
N ASP A 36 12.10 -14.77 4.46
CA ASP A 36 13.15 -13.74 4.50
C ASP A 36 12.54 -12.34 4.68
N LEU A 37 11.42 -12.06 4.02
CA LEU A 37 10.67 -10.81 4.16
C LEU A 37 10.20 -10.62 5.61
N VAL A 38 9.59 -11.66 6.20
CA VAL A 38 9.09 -11.63 7.57
C VAL A 38 10.22 -11.44 8.59
N GLU A 39 11.31 -12.20 8.47
CA GLU A 39 12.48 -12.07 9.36
C GLU A 39 13.15 -10.69 9.20
N THR A 40 13.22 -10.17 7.97
CA THR A 40 13.72 -8.82 7.70
C THR A 40 12.84 -7.76 8.36
N ALA A 41 11.52 -7.87 8.28
CA ALA A 41 10.60 -6.95 8.93
C ALA A 41 10.75 -6.96 10.46
N ILE A 42 10.84 -8.16 11.06
CA ILE A 42 11.04 -8.34 12.51
C ILE A 42 12.38 -7.75 12.94
N SER A 43 13.48 -8.06 12.25
CA SER A 43 14.83 -7.54 12.56
C SER A 43 14.92 -6.02 12.43
N LYS A 44 14.10 -5.39 11.57
CA LYS A 44 13.96 -3.92 11.46
C LYS A 44 13.06 -3.30 12.54
N GLY A 45 12.55 -4.11 13.46
CA GLY A 45 11.69 -3.70 14.57
C GLY A 45 10.26 -3.35 14.15
N LEU A 46 9.79 -3.86 13.02
CA LEU A 46 8.41 -3.67 12.59
C LEU A 46 7.48 -4.56 13.42
N THR A 47 6.37 -4.00 13.88
CA THR A 47 5.28 -4.77 14.51
C THR A 47 4.22 -5.19 13.49
N GLY A 48 4.24 -4.59 12.30
CA GLY A 48 3.41 -5.03 11.20
C GLY A 48 3.84 -4.46 9.85
N THR A 49 3.36 -5.10 8.79
CA THR A 49 3.64 -4.74 7.40
C THR A 49 2.46 -5.09 6.49
N ALA A 50 2.45 -4.62 5.25
CA ALA A 50 1.40 -4.95 4.28
C ALA A 50 1.99 -5.38 2.94
N ILE A 51 1.51 -6.48 2.37
CA ILE A 51 1.89 -6.86 1.00
C ILE A 51 1.05 -6.06 0.02
N THR A 52 1.69 -5.16 -0.72
CA THR A 52 1.03 -4.22 -1.64
C THR A 52 1.67 -4.29 -3.02
N ASP A 53 1.74 -5.50 -3.58
CA ASP A 53 2.27 -5.71 -4.92
C ASP A 53 1.45 -4.97 -6.00
N HIS A 54 2.06 -4.66 -7.14
CA HIS A 54 1.36 -4.03 -8.26
C HIS A 54 0.33 -4.98 -8.85
N ASN A 55 -0.95 -4.65 -8.70
CA ASN A 55 -2.05 -5.33 -9.37
C ASN A 55 -2.09 -6.86 -9.12
N THR A 56 -1.52 -7.36 -8.02
CA THR A 56 -1.52 -8.79 -7.67
C THR A 56 -1.55 -9.00 -6.17
N ALA A 57 -2.14 -10.13 -5.76
CA ALA A 57 -2.19 -10.57 -4.37
C ALA A 57 -1.47 -11.92 -4.16
N GLU A 58 -0.69 -12.39 -5.14
CA GLU A 58 -0.12 -13.74 -5.16
C GLU A 58 0.64 -14.09 -3.87
N TRP A 59 1.41 -13.16 -3.31
CA TRP A 59 2.21 -13.39 -2.09
C TRP A 59 1.51 -13.05 -0.78
N VAL A 60 0.28 -12.50 -0.82
CA VAL A 60 -0.45 -12.11 0.39
C VAL A 60 -0.59 -13.30 1.33
N ASN A 61 -1.10 -14.44 0.85
CA ASN A 61 -1.31 -15.61 1.69
C ASN A 61 0.02 -16.22 2.17
N GLU A 62 1.00 -16.32 1.28
CA GLU A 62 2.31 -16.92 1.58
C GLU A 62 3.03 -16.16 2.72
N VAL A 63 3.02 -14.83 2.69
CA VAL A 63 3.65 -14.00 3.72
C VAL A 63 2.85 -14.02 5.03
N ILE A 64 1.52 -13.98 4.96
CA ILE A 64 0.66 -14.11 6.16
C ILE A 64 0.94 -15.45 6.87
N ASP A 65 1.02 -16.54 6.11
CA ASP A 65 1.26 -17.85 6.69
C ASP A 65 2.71 -17.99 7.21
N ALA A 66 3.70 -17.36 6.56
CA ALA A 66 5.08 -17.27 7.06
C ALA A 66 5.23 -16.44 8.35
N ALA A 67 4.34 -15.48 8.58
CA ALA A 67 4.30 -14.67 9.80
C ALA A 67 3.52 -15.32 10.95
N ARG A 68 2.82 -16.44 10.71
CA ARG A 68 2.01 -17.12 11.73
C ARG A 68 2.86 -17.53 12.92
N GLY A 69 2.45 -17.09 14.11
CA GLY A 69 3.16 -17.37 15.37
C GLY A 69 4.38 -16.48 15.63
N LYS A 70 4.66 -15.49 14.77
CA LYS A 70 5.74 -14.51 14.93
C LYS A 70 5.18 -13.15 15.39
N PRO A 71 6.00 -12.24 15.98
CA PRO A 71 5.55 -10.94 16.47
C PRO A 71 5.37 -9.89 15.34
N LEU A 72 4.82 -10.29 14.20
CA LEU A 72 4.61 -9.43 13.03
C LEU A 72 3.19 -9.62 12.50
N VAL A 73 2.43 -8.53 12.44
CA VAL A 73 1.13 -8.50 11.77
C VAL A 73 1.32 -8.26 10.28
N VAL A 74 0.70 -9.09 9.43
CA VAL A 74 0.74 -8.89 7.97
C VAL A 74 -0.65 -8.53 7.49
N PHE A 75 -0.79 -7.34 6.92
CA PHE A 75 -2.02 -6.87 6.30
C PHE A 75 -2.07 -7.29 4.82
N PRO A 76 -3.18 -7.85 4.35
CA PRO A 76 -3.44 -8.01 2.92
C PRO A 76 -3.56 -6.63 2.26
N GLY A 77 -2.97 -6.48 1.08
CA GLY A 77 -3.12 -5.28 0.28
C GLY A 77 -2.78 -5.48 -1.19
N VAL A 78 -2.84 -4.39 -1.94
CA VAL A 78 -2.41 -4.29 -3.34
C VAL A 78 -2.21 -2.83 -3.70
N GLU A 79 -1.22 -2.52 -4.53
CA GLU A 79 -1.09 -1.20 -5.14
C GLU A 79 -1.73 -1.23 -6.54
N ILE A 80 -2.70 -0.35 -6.75
CA ILE A 80 -3.51 -0.25 -7.97
C ILE A 80 -3.06 0.97 -8.76
N THR A 81 -2.75 0.78 -10.03
CA THR A 81 -2.48 1.88 -10.97
C THR A 81 -3.77 2.23 -11.71
N CYS A 82 -4.26 3.46 -11.55
CA CYS A 82 -5.49 3.94 -12.19
C CYS A 82 -5.20 4.96 -13.31
N THR A 83 -6.07 4.95 -14.33
CA THR A 83 -5.96 5.83 -15.50
C THR A 83 -6.31 7.26 -15.12
N ALA A 84 -5.33 7.97 -14.57
CA ALA A 84 -5.39 9.39 -14.26
C ALA A 84 -3.98 9.99 -14.27
N GLY A 85 -3.91 11.31 -14.46
CA GLY A 85 -2.62 11.99 -14.55
C GLY A 85 -1.87 11.63 -15.84
N LYS A 86 -0.56 11.90 -15.89
CA LYS A 86 0.30 11.63 -17.04
C LYS A 86 0.88 10.23 -17.03
N LYS A 87 1.13 9.66 -15.84
CA LYS A 87 1.82 8.38 -15.67
C LYS A 87 0.99 7.31 -14.96
N GLY A 88 -0.27 7.61 -14.68
CA GLY A 88 -1.10 6.79 -13.79
C GLY A 88 -0.97 7.25 -12.35
N ILE A 89 -2.08 7.16 -11.61
CA ILE A 89 -2.10 7.44 -10.18
C ILE A 89 -2.13 6.12 -9.43
N HIS A 90 -1.32 6.02 -8.38
CA HIS A 90 -1.22 4.82 -7.58
C HIS A 90 -2.08 4.95 -6.31
N ILE A 91 -2.83 3.90 -6.00
CA ILE A 91 -3.69 3.81 -4.82
C ILE A 91 -3.42 2.47 -4.15
N ILE A 92 -3.02 2.48 -2.89
CA ILE A 92 -2.94 1.27 -2.08
C ILE A 92 -4.34 0.94 -1.57
N ALA A 93 -4.75 -0.30 -1.77
CA ALA A 93 -5.88 -0.88 -1.07
C ALA A 93 -5.34 -1.74 0.07
N LEU A 94 -5.64 -1.37 1.32
CA LEU A 94 -5.23 -2.10 2.51
C LEU A 94 -6.45 -2.75 3.17
N PHE A 95 -6.35 -4.01 3.58
CA PHE A 95 -7.46 -4.76 4.15
C PHE A 95 -7.17 -5.24 5.57
N ASP A 96 -8.24 -5.57 6.29
CA ASP A 96 -8.14 -6.17 7.62
C ASP A 96 -7.38 -7.51 7.59
N VAL A 97 -6.72 -7.84 8.70
CA VAL A 97 -5.88 -9.05 8.85
C VAL A 97 -6.65 -10.36 8.71
N THR A 98 -7.99 -10.33 8.78
CA THR A 98 -8.85 -11.48 8.52
C THR A 98 -9.02 -11.78 7.03
N LYS A 99 -8.69 -10.82 6.15
CA LYS A 99 -8.80 -10.96 4.70
C LYS A 99 -7.66 -11.78 4.11
N ARG A 100 -7.85 -12.28 2.89
CA ARG A 100 -6.90 -13.11 2.16
C ARG A 100 -6.78 -12.66 0.71
N ALA A 101 -5.86 -13.30 -0.04
CA ALA A 101 -5.64 -12.99 -1.45
C ALA A 101 -6.93 -13.03 -2.29
N VAL A 102 -7.90 -13.91 -1.94
CA VAL A 102 -9.20 -13.98 -2.63
C VAL A 102 -10.03 -12.71 -2.51
N ASP A 103 -9.99 -12.05 -1.35
CA ASP A 103 -10.70 -10.78 -1.13
C ASP A 103 -10.05 -9.65 -1.96
N VAL A 104 -8.72 -9.62 -2.00
CA VAL A 104 -7.96 -8.66 -2.81
C VAL A 104 -8.23 -8.88 -4.30
N ASN A 105 -8.22 -10.13 -4.77
CA ASN A 105 -8.52 -10.47 -6.15
C ASN A 105 -9.97 -10.13 -6.55
N ALA A 106 -10.92 -10.19 -5.62
CA ALA A 106 -12.29 -9.74 -5.87
C ALA A 106 -12.36 -8.23 -6.14
N VAL A 107 -11.51 -7.42 -5.49
CA VAL A 107 -11.35 -5.99 -5.80
C VAL A 107 -10.70 -5.79 -7.16
N LEU A 108 -9.59 -6.48 -7.45
CA LEU A 108 -8.92 -6.41 -8.76
C LEU A 108 -9.87 -6.74 -9.92
N THR A 109 -10.72 -7.75 -9.73
CA THR A 109 -11.75 -8.13 -10.71
C THR A 109 -12.74 -6.99 -10.96
N LYS A 110 -13.22 -6.29 -9.91
CA LYS A 110 -14.12 -5.14 -10.04
C LYS A 110 -13.47 -3.91 -10.68
N LEU A 111 -12.14 -3.87 -10.69
CA LEU A 111 -11.32 -2.85 -11.33
C LEU A 111 -10.92 -3.25 -12.76
N ASP A 112 -11.50 -4.32 -13.31
CA ASP A 112 -11.22 -4.83 -14.65
C ASP A 112 -9.75 -5.29 -14.86
N ILE A 113 -9.04 -5.57 -13.76
CA ILE A 113 -7.67 -6.11 -13.78
C ILE A 113 -7.75 -7.63 -13.85
N LYS A 114 -7.26 -8.20 -14.95
CA LYS A 114 -7.35 -9.63 -15.24
C LYS A 114 -6.14 -10.39 -14.70
N PRO A 115 -6.26 -11.71 -14.44
CA PRO A 115 -5.13 -12.53 -13.98
C PRO A 115 -3.90 -12.46 -14.89
N ASP A 116 -4.08 -12.33 -16.20
CA ASP A 116 -2.97 -12.18 -17.17
C ASP A 116 -2.14 -10.91 -16.95
N ASP A 117 -2.70 -9.93 -16.24
CA ASP A 117 -2.14 -8.61 -15.97
C ASP A 117 -1.58 -8.45 -14.56
N TYR A 118 -1.64 -9.51 -13.75
CA TYR A 118 -1.14 -9.52 -12.38
C TYR A 118 0.39 -9.35 -12.32
N GLY A 119 0.84 -8.49 -11.41
CA GLY A 119 2.25 -8.22 -11.15
C GLY A 119 2.92 -7.28 -12.14
N LYS A 120 2.17 -6.77 -13.12
CA LYS A 120 2.61 -5.78 -14.11
C LYS A 120 2.30 -4.37 -13.60
N GLN A 121 3.31 -3.53 -13.50
CA GLN A 121 3.17 -2.14 -13.02
C GLN A 121 2.49 -1.25 -14.05
N GLU A 122 2.65 -1.57 -15.34
CA GLU A 122 2.06 -0.87 -16.48
C GLU A 122 0.56 -1.16 -16.68
N THR A 123 0.04 -2.18 -15.97
CA THR A 123 -1.40 -2.47 -15.99
C THR A 123 -2.16 -1.33 -15.34
N LEU A 124 -3.06 -0.73 -16.12
CA LEU A 124 -3.91 0.37 -15.70
C LEU A 124 -5.36 -0.09 -15.66
N THR A 125 -6.06 0.21 -14.58
CA THR A 125 -7.53 0.15 -14.60
C THR A 125 -8.11 1.35 -15.36
N ASN A 126 -9.16 1.13 -16.14
CA ASN A 126 -9.93 2.19 -16.78
C ASN A 126 -10.82 2.97 -15.78
N LYS A 127 -10.87 2.55 -14.51
CA LYS A 127 -11.57 3.25 -13.43
C LYS A 127 -10.79 4.51 -13.03
N THR A 128 -11.54 5.57 -12.75
CA THR A 128 -11.00 6.81 -12.17
C THR A 128 -10.55 6.60 -10.71
N PRO A 129 -9.66 7.44 -10.17
CA PRO A 129 -9.26 7.37 -8.76
C PRO A 129 -10.45 7.37 -7.77
N LEU A 130 -11.51 8.12 -8.08
CA LEU A 130 -12.72 8.17 -7.25
C LEU A 130 -13.44 6.82 -7.23
N GLU A 131 -13.64 6.21 -8.39
CA GLU A 131 -14.25 4.87 -8.50
C GLU A 131 -13.40 3.81 -7.81
N VAL A 132 -12.07 3.90 -7.91
CA VAL A 132 -11.16 2.98 -7.21
C VAL A 132 -11.36 3.08 -5.70
N ILE A 133 -11.37 4.30 -5.13
CA ILE A 133 -11.60 4.52 -3.70
C ILE A 133 -12.96 3.93 -3.27
N ASP A 134 -14.01 4.17 -4.05
CA ASP A 134 -15.35 3.64 -3.77
C ASP A 134 -15.41 2.11 -3.82
N ILE A 135 -14.77 1.50 -4.81
CA ILE A 135 -14.71 0.04 -4.97
C ILE A 135 -13.93 -0.58 -3.80
N VAL A 136 -12.76 -0.04 -3.46
CA VAL A 136 -11.95 -0.53 -2.32
C VAL A 136 -12.77 -0.47 -1.03
N HIS A 137 -13.39 0.67 -0.75
CA HIS A 137 -14.18 0.86 0.46
C HIS A 137 -15.41 -0.06 0.53
N SER A 138 -16.13 -0.22 -0.58
CA SER A 138 -17.31 -1.09 -0.66
C SER A 138 -16.97 -2.59 -0.51
N ASN A 139 -15.69 -2.96 -0.59
CA ASN A 139 -15.19 -4.31 -0.33
C ASN A 139 -14.50 -4.43 1.05
N GLY A 140 -14.66 -3.44 1.92
CA GLY A 140 -14.09 -3.45 3.28
C GLY A 140 -12.59 -3.16 3.33
N GLY A 141 -12.02 -2.58 2.27
CA GLY A 141 -10.65 -2.07 2.27
C GLY A 141 -10.59 -0.58 2.59
N MET A 142 -9.41 -0.14 3.01
CA MET A 142 -9.04 1.26 3.12
C MET A 142 -8.22 1.67 1.90
N ALA A 143 -8.64 2.72 1.20
CA ALA A 143 -7.86 3.31 0.13
C ALA A 143 -6.87 4.34 0.70
N ILE A 144 -5.62 4.28 0.25
CA ILE A 144 -4.54 5.20 0.59
C ILE A 144 -3.93 5.72 -0.72
N LEU A 145 -3.79 7.03 -0.87
CA LEU A 145 -3.05 7.57 -2.02
C LEU A 145 -1.56 7.27 -1.82
N ALA A 146 -0.96 6.49 -2.72
CA ALA A 146 0.46 6.18 -2.67
C ALA A 146 1.29 7.40 -3.05
N HIS A 147 2.47 7.53 -2.41
CA HIS A 147 3.51 8.54 -2.67
C HIS A 147 2.94 9.88 -3.16
N ALA A 148 1.97 10.43 -2.42
CA ALA A 148 1.02 11.43 -2.89
C ALA A 148 1.70 12.74 -3.33
N ASN A 149 2.89 13.03 -2.79
CA ASN A 149 3.73 14.18 -3.12
C ASN A 149 4.85 13.88 -4.12
N SER A 150 5.00 12.64 -4.60
CA SER A 150 5.96 12.28 -5.64
C SER A 150 5.45 12.65 -7.04
N SER A 151 6.29 12.47 -8.07
CA SER A 151 5.93 12.77 -9.47
C SER A 151 4.74 11.96 -10.02
N ASN A 152 4.42 10.80 -9.42
CA ASN A 152 3.27 9.96 -9.79
C ASN A 152 2.13 10.06 -8.75
N GLY A 153 2.30 10.92 -7.75
CA GLY A 153 1.32 11.16 -6.69
C GLY A 153 0.23 12.13 -7.12
N VAL A 154 -0.95 11.98 -6.52
CA VAL A 154 -2.13 12.82 -6.80
C VAL A 154 -1.86 14.31 -6.62
N LEU A 155 -1.02 14.71 -5.65
CA LEU A 155 -0.80 16.13 -5.35
C LEU A 155 0.01 16.82 -6.46
N CYS A 156 0.96 16.12 -7.06
CA CYS A 156 1.88 16.67 -8.06
C CYS A 156 1.38 16.49 -9.49
N ASP A 157 0.80 15.33 -9.83
CA ASP A 157 0.44 15.02 -11.21
C ASP A 157 -0.97 15.49 -11.58
N MET A 158 -1.94 15.37 -10.67
CA MET A 158 -3.31 15.86 -10.90
C MET A 158 -3.43 17.36 -10.59
N LYS A 159 -4.28 18.06 -11.36
CA LYS A 159 -4.56 19.50 -11.15
C LYS A 159 -6.06 19.79 -11.17
N GLY A 160 -6.43 20.95 -10.61
CA GLY A 160 -7.79 21.46 -10.66
C GLY A 160 -8.81 20.69 -9.83
N GLU A 161 -10.05 20.66 -10.32
CA GLU A 161 -11.20 20.08 -9.62
C GLU A 161 -11.05 18.57 -9.39
N GLN A 162 -10.47 17.83 -10.34
CA GLN A 162 -10.27 16.39 -10.22
C GLN A 162 -9.40 16.03 -9.02
N ARG A 163 -8.28 16.75 -8.82
CA ARG A 163 -7.44 16.58 -7.63
C ARG A 163 -8.21 16.90 -6.35
N THR A 164 -8.94 18.02 -6.35
CA THR A 164 -9.71 18.48 -5.19
C THR A 164 -10.73 17.44 -4.76
N ARG A 165 -11.46 16.86 -5.72
CA ARG A 165 -12.45 15.80 -5.46
C ARG A 165 -11.85 14.53 -4.90
N VAL A 166 -10.66 14.13 -5.37
CA VAL A 166 -9.95 12.94 -4.83
C VAL A 166 -9.52 13.19 -3.39
N ILE A 167 -8.90 14.33 -3.09
CA ILE A 167 -8.43 14.67 -1.74
C ILE A 167 -9.60 14.82 -0.75
N GLN A 168 -10.72 15.41 -1.20
CA GLN A 168 -11.91 15.61 -0.37
C GLN A 168 -12.85 14.40 -0.36
N HIS A 169 -12.44 13.27 -0.95
CA HIS A 169 -13.30 12.11 -1.03
C HIS A 169 -13.60 11.57 0.39
N PRO A 170 -14.89 11.40 0.78
CA PRO A 170 -15.24 11.06 2.15
C PRO A 170 -14.74 9.68 2.61
N ARG A 171 -14.39 8.81 1.66
CA ARG A 171 -13.84 7.47 1.90
C ARG A 171 -12.32 7.40 1.75
N LEU A 172 -11.65 8.51 1.45
CA LEU A 172 -10.19 8.56 1.47
C LEU A 172 -9.74 8.85 2.91
N LEU A 173 -9.18 7.82 3.56
CA LEU A 173 -8.87 7.88 5.00
C LEU A 173 -7.39 8.19 5.28
N ALA A 174 -6.50 7.97 4.32
CA ALA A 174 -5.08 8.22 4.48
C ALA A 174 -4.40 8.57 3.15
N VAL A 175 -3.24 9.21 3.26
CA VAL A 175 -2.33 9.47 2.14
C VAL A 175 -0.92 9.13 2.60
N GLU A 176 -0.14 8.54 1.70
CA GLU A 176 1.29 8.35 1.90
C GLU A 176 2.02 9.60 1.45
N ALA A 177 2.86 10.14 2.33
CA ALA A 177 3.81 11.18 1.98
C ALA A 177 5.22 10.60 2.10
N THR A 178 5.97 10.61 1.00
CA THR A 178 7.39 10.23 0.97
C THR A 178 8.23 11.49 1.08
N ASP A 179 9.41 11.45 1.69
CA ASP A 179 10.32 12.62 1.79
C ASP A 179 9.77 13.86 2.51
N PHE A 180 10.04 13.96 3.82
CA PHE A 180 10.16 15.27 4.48
C PHE A 180 11.55 15.91 4.25
N HIS A 181 12.46 15.20 3.58
CA HIS A 181 13.75 15.74 3.16
C HIS A 181 13.59 16.43 1.80
N ASP A 182 13.33 17.72 1.89
CA ASP A 182 13.29 18.69 0.79
C ASP A 182 14.68 18.77 0.12
N GLU A 183 14.93 17.93 -0.90
CA GLU A 183 16.18 17.96 -1.67
C GLU A 183 16.41 19.34 -2.33
N ASP A 184 15.33 20.08 -2.64
CA ASP A 184 15.38 21.45 -3.14
C ASP A 184 15.93 22.43 -2.07
N LYS A 185 15.64 22.21 -0.77
CA LYS A 185 16.31 22.92 0.34
C LYS A 185 17.77 22.49 0.52
N ALA A 186 18.09 21.21 0.34
CA ALA A 186 19.46 20.72 0.43
C ALA A 186 20.36 21.32 -0.67
N GLN A 187 19.80 21.60 -1.86
CA GLN A 187 20.50 22.33 -2.93
C GLN A 187 20.62 23.84 -2.67
N LYS A 188 19.64 24.48 -2.02
CA LYS A 188 19.70 25.92 -1.71
C LYS A 188 20.79 26.30 -0.69
N HIS A 189 21.23 25.36 0.14
CA HIS A 189 22.33 25.58 1.11
C HIS A 189 23.73 25.24 0.57
N ARG A 190 23.86 24.92 -0.74
CA ARG A 190 25.15 24.71 -1.42
C ARG A 190 25.59 25.91 -2.27
N ARG A 191 25.10 27.12 -1.98
CA ARG A 191 25.59 28.37 -2.58
C ARG A 191 26.37 29.19 -1.58
#